data_AF-G3NQ66-F1
#
_entry.id   AF-G3NQ66-F1
#
_cell.length_a   1.000
_cell.length_b   1.000
_cell.length_c   1.000
_cell.angle_alpha   90.00
_cell.angle_beta   90.00
_cell.angle_gamma   90.00
#
_symmetry.space_group_name_H-M   'P 1'
#
loop_
_entity.id
_entity.type
_entity.pdbx_description
1 polymer ?
#
loop_
_entity_poly.entity_id
_entity_poly.type
_entity_poly.pdbx_seq_one_letter_code
_entity_poly.pdbx_strand_id
1 'polypeptide(L)'
;ITDSAGNNHVGFVMGKAKLAPRPEQTIPRLELCAAVLGVELADLQLDATTFHSDSKVVLGYISNETRRFYVYVSNRVLRIRRSSRPDQWRYVSTEQNPADHAIRAVTAGRLNDTNWLSGPKYLYTPETSTSESIHELVDPSADSDIRSLVSTLSTTTTSKQLGSQRFARFSSWKSLTRAIIRLIHIACLFNKTLKNSPLFNFEESNQASHIIIRAVKEEAYSQEIKCVQKHEQIPKGSPLKNLDPFIDALGLLRVGGRLHNANLVQSEKTPVIIPGKHQVATLLIKHHHEQIYHQGRLFTEGAVR
;
A
#
# COMPACT_ATOMS: atom_id res chain seq x y z
N ILE A 1 35.00 23.48 30.20
CA ILE A 1 35.01 24.93 30.47
C ILE A 1 36.26 25.50 29.81
N THR A 2 36.16 26.59 29.05
CA THR A 2 37.33 27.24 28.48
C THR A 2 37.74 28.40 29.39
N ASP A 3 39.00 28.45 29.81
CA ASP A 3 39.49 29.55 30.64
C ASP A 3 39.73 30.83 29.82
N SER A 4 40.05 31.93 30.50
CA SER A 4 40.34 33.23 29.87
C SER A 4 41.59 33.21 28.97
N ALA A 5 42.44 32.18 29.07
CA ALA A 5 43.61 31.98 28.22
C ALA A 5 43.30 31.09 27.00
N GLY A 6 42.05 30.61 26.85
CA GLY A 6 41.63 29.77 25.73
C GLY A 6 41.88 28.28 25.95
N ASN A 7 42.27 27.83 27.14
CA ASN A 7 42.48 26.41 27.41
C ASN A 7 41.17 25.71 27.77
N ASN A 8 40.93 24.55 27.14
CA ASN A 8 39.77 23.72 27.43
C ASN A 8 40.04 22.80 28.65
N HIS A 9 39.20 22.93 29.67
CA HIS A 9 39.17 22.09 30.85
C HIS A 9 38.04 21.06 30.72
N VAL A 10 38.41 19.78 30.86
CA VAL A 10 37.51 18.62 30.79
C VAL A 10 37.49 17.93 32.14
N GLY A 11 36.30 17.50 32.58
CA GLY A 11 36.14 16.77 33.83
C GLY A 11 34.96 15.81 33.76
N PHE A 12 35.13 14.65 34.40
CA PHE A 12 34.05 13.68 34.58
C PHE A 12 33.02 14.19 35.60
N VAL A 13 31.75 14.19 35.20
CA VAL A 13 30.64 14.66 36.05
C VAL A 13 29.84 13.47 36.58
N MET A 14 29.39 12.58 35.70
CA MET A 14 28.58 11.42 36.05
C MET A 14 28.73 10.33 34.99
N GLY A 15 28.65 9.08 35.43
CA GLY A 15 28.58 7.90 34.56
C GLY A 15 27.40 7.03 34.97
N LYS A 16 26.71 6.47 33.98
CA LYS A 16 25.57 5.57 34.21
C LYS A 16 25.66 4.40 33.24
N ALA A 17 25.65 3.19 33.78
CA ALA A 17 25.63 1.96 33.00
C ALA A 17 24.42 1.11 33.40
N LYS A 18 23.97 0.24 32.50
CA LYS A 18 22.90 -0.74 32.74
C LYS A 18 23.36 -2.09 32.23
N LEU A 19 22.98 -3.14 32.96
CA LEU A 19 23.18 -4.51 32.50
C LEU A 19 22.25 -4.79 31.30
N ALA A 20 22.72 -5.65 30.39
CA ALA A 20 21.94 -6.05 29.23
C ALA A 20 20.60 -6.69 29.67
N PRO A 21 19.46 -6.27 29.09
CA PRO A 21 18.15 -6.84 29.42
C PRO A 21 18.03 -8.30 28.97
N ARG A 22 17.16 -9.05 29.63
CA ARG A 22 16.74 -10.41 29.20
C ARG A 22 15.34 -10.34 28.57
N PRO A 23 15.06 -11.10 27.48
CA PRO A 23 15.97 -11.97 26.73
C PRO A 23 17.05 -11.19 25.96
N GLU A 24 18.11 -11.89 25.54
CA GLU A 24 19.25 -11.30 24.83
C GLU A 24 18.79 -10.47 23.63
N GLN A 25 19.37 -9.28 23.50
CA GLN A 25 19.13 -8.36 22.39
C GLN A 25 20.34 -8.33 21.47
N THR A 26 20.12 -7.92 20.23
CA THR A 26 21.20 -7.71 19.27
C THR A 26 22.10 -6.55 19.72
N ILE A 27 23.38 -6.59 19.31
CA ILE A 27 24.34 -5.53 19.62
C ILE A 27 23.82 -4.14 19.20
N PRO A 28 23.29 -3.91 17.97
CA PRO A 28 22.72 -2.61 17.61
C PRO A 28 21.62 -2.10 18.54
N ARG A 29 20.79 -3.01 19.08
CA ARG A 29 19.73 -2.64 20.02
C ARG A 29 20.26 -2.29 21.40
N LEU A 30 21.36 -2.91 21.84
CA LEU A 30 22.06 -2.55 23.07
C LEU A 30 22.73 -1.19 22.94
N GLU A 31 23.42 -0.95 21.83
CA GLU A 31 24.03 0.37 21.53
C GLU A 31 22.96 1.46 21.46
N LEU A 32 21.81 1.18 20.84
CA LEU A 32 20.70 2.11 20.79
C LEU A 32 20.10 2.39 22.19
N CYS A 33 20.11 1.41 23.10
CA CYS A 33 19.74 1.62 24.50
C CYS A 33 20.76 2.50 25.25
N ALA A 34 22.05 2.35 24.96
CA ALA A 34 23.09 3.22 25.52
C ALA A 34 22.88 4.67 25.06
N ALA A 35 22.55 4.90 23.79
CA ALA A 35 22.20 6.21 23.27
C ALA A 35 20.96 6.82 23.96
N VAL A 36 19.91 6.03 24.21
CA VAL A 36 18.75 6.46 25.00
C VAL A 36 19.16 6.86 26.43
N LEU A 37 20.05 6.08 27.06
CA LEU A 37 20.54 6.40 28.41
C LEU A 37 21.36 7.69 28.43
N GLY A 38 22.15 7.94 27.36
CA GLY A 38 22.93 9.16 27.20
C GLY A 38 22.05 10.41 27.14
N VAL A 39 20.97 10.40 26.36
CA VAL A 39 20.06 11.55 26.29
C VAL A 39 19.23 11.75 27.58
N GLU A 40 18.92 10.67 28.30
CA GLU A 40 18.28 10.78 29.63
C GLU A 40 19.21 11.40 30.66
N LEU A 41 20.52 11.12 30.57
CA LEU A 41 21.51 11.67 31.48
C LEU A 41 21.81 13.15 31.18
N ALA A 42 21.69 13.54 29.91
CA ALA A 42 21.91 14.90 29.44
C ALA A 42 20.75 15.86 29.74
N ASP A 43 19.66 15.41 30.37
CA ASP A 43 18.54 16.25 30.84
C ASP A 43 18.92 17.16 32.04
N LEU A 44 20.21 17.41 32.22
CA LEU A 44 20.75 18.46 33.08
C LEU A 44 20.68 19.78 32.29
N GLN A 45 20.42 20.91 32.96
CA GLN A 45 20.41 22.22 32.30
C GLN A 45 21.82 22.60 31.83
N LEU A 46 22.19 22.17 30.62
CA LEU A 46 23.47 22.42 29.96
C LEU A 46 23.28 23.46 28.85
N ASP A 47 24.22 24.39 28.72
CA ASP A 47 24.18 25.44 27.68
C ASP A 47 24.29 24.88 26.26
N ALA A 48 25.07 23.80 26.10
CA ALA A 48 25.22 23.07 24.85
C ALA A 48 25.54 21.60 25.13
N THR A 49 25.11 20.71 24.23
CA THR A 49 25.33 19.27 24.36
C THR A 49 25.73 18.66 23.03
N THR A 50 26.81 17.86 23.07
CA THR A 50 27.27 17.02 21.98
C THR A 50 27.30 15.58 22.47
N PHE A 51 26.75 14.66 21.69
CA PHE A 51 26.72 13.24 21.98
C PHE A 51 27.72 12.51 21.10
N HIS A 52 28.41 11.52 21.67
CA HIS A 52 29.37 10.70 20.95
C HIS A 52 28.96 9.23 21.02
N SER A 53 29.04 8.53 19.90
CA SER A 53 28.86 7.08 19.81
C SER A 53 29.86 6.49 18.84
N ASP A 54 30.39 5.31 19.16
CA ASP A 54 31.21 4.52 18.25
C ASP A 54 30.38 3.56 17.37
N SER A 55 29.07 3.50 17.58
CA SER A 55 28.16 2.70 16.77
C SER A 55 27.65 3.49 15.57
N LYS A 56 28.29 3.27 14.41
CA LYS A 56 27.82 3.82 13.11
C LYS A 56 26.38 3.41 12.79
N VAL A 57 25.94 2.22 13.23
CA VAL A 57 24.56 1.76 13.07
C VAL A 57 23.59 2.66 13.83
N VAL A 58 23.88 2.99 15.09
CA VAL A 58 23.05 3.89 15.90
C VAL A 58 23.04 5.30 15.32
N LEU A 59 24.19 5.81 14.91
CA LEU A 59 24.30 7.13 14.26
C LEU A 59 23.47 7.18 12.96
N GLY A 60 23.51 6.12 12.15
CA GLY A 60 22.67 5.96 10.98
C GLY A 60 21.17 5.91 11.32
N TYR A 61 20.80 5.21 12.40
CA TYR A 61 19.41 5.20 12.87
C TYR A 61 18.92 6.58 13.29
N ILE A 62 19.75 7.33 14.03
CA ILE A 62 19.43 8.67 14.52
C ILE A 62 19.35 9.68 13.37
N SER A 63 20.10 9.49 12.28
CA SER A 63 20.14 10.40 11.13
C SER A 63 19.15 10.05 10.02
N ASN A 64 18.65 8.81 9.97
CA ASN A 64 17.77 8.34 8.89
C ASN A 64 16.39 9.02 8.87
N GLU A 65 16.01 9.59 7.73
CA GLU A 65 14.68 10.16 7.48
C GLU A 65 13.89 9.41 6.41
N THR A 66 14.53 8.46 5.70
CA THR A 66 13.97 7.86 4.48
C THR A 66 13.36 6.48 4.73
N ARG A 67 14.04 5.63 5.51
CA ARG A 67 13.60 4.25 5.76
C ARG A 67 12.74 4.13 7.01
N ARG A 68 11.83 3.14 6.99
CA ARG A 68 10.98 2.82 8.14
C ARG A 68 11.61 1.72 8.98
N PHE A 69 11.69 1.93 10.29
CA PHE A 69 12.13 0.91 11.24
C PHE A 69 10.97 0.02 11.73
N TYR A 70 11.30 -1.13 12.29
CA TYR A 70 10.38 -1.85 13.18
C TYR A 70 10.19 -1.10 14.51
N VAL A 71 9.14 -1.46 15.24
CA VAL A 71 8.62 -0.68 16.38
C VAL A 71 9.69 -0.42 17.45
N TYR A 72 10.54 -1.42 17.73
CA TYR A 72 11.57 -1.33 18.76
C TYR A 72 12.57 -0.18 18.52
N VAL A 73 13.17 -0.15 17.33
CA VAL A 73 14.13 0.88 16.93
C VAL A 73 13.42 2.20 16.72
N SER A 74 12.24 2.20 16.08
CA SER A 74 11.44 3.41 15.86
C SER A 74 11.14 4.16 17.16
N ASN A 75 10.71 3.47 18.21
CA ASN A 75 10.37 4.10 19.49
C ASN A 75 11.60 4.70 20.19
N ARG A 76 12.77 4.07 20.07
CA ARG A 76 14.01 4.55 20.71
C ARG A 76 14.63 5.70 19.95
N VAL A 77 14.66 5.63 18.63
CA VAL A 77 15.06 6.77 17.77
C VAL A 77 14.16 7.97 18.06
N LEU A 78 12.84 7.76 18.18
CA LEU A 78 11.91 8.83 18.56
C LEU A 78 12.25 9.43 19.93
N ARG A 79 12.57 8.59 20.92
CA ARG A 79 12.96 9.05 22.25
C ARG A 79 14.25 9.87 22.22
N ILE A 80 15.26 9.42 21.48
CA ILE A 80 16.52 10.15 21.27
C ILE A 80 16.26 11.51 20.61
N ARG A 81 15.45 11.52 19.53
CA ARG A 81 15.13 12.73 18.77
C ARG A 81 14.24 13.73 19.51
N ARG A 82 13.58 13.33 20.62
CA ARG A 82 12.84 14.24 21.50
C ARG A 82 13.76 15.05 22.42
N SER A 83 14.93 14.52 22.74
CA SER A 83 15.88 15.12 23.70
C SER A 83 17.16 15.61 23.03
N SER A 84 17.38 15.30 21.75
CA SER A 84 18.56 15.69 20.98
C SER A 84 18.22 15.79 19.50
N ARG A 85 19.02 16.52 18.74
CA ARG A 85 18.93 16.58 17.28
C ARG A 85 20.05 15.76 16.62
N PRO A 86 19.86 15.23 15.40
CA PRO A 86 20.90 14.45 14.71
C PRO A 86 22.24 15.17 14.56
N ASP A 87 22.24 16.50 14.36
CA ASP A 87 23.45 17.33 14.25
C ASP A 87 24.31 17.38 15.53
N GLN A 88 23.74 16.98 16.68
CA GLN A 88 24.45 16.92 17.95
C GLN A 88 25.22 15.61 18.13
N TRP A 89 25.02 14.61 17.27
CA TRP A 89 25.65 13.30 17.38
C TRP A 89 26.90 13.22 16.51
N ARG A 90 27.98 12.71 17.08
CA ARG A 90 29.27 12.54 16.41
C ARG A 90 29.80 11.12 16.59
N TYR A 91 30.56 10.68 15.61
CA TYR A 91 31.34 9.45 15.73
C TYR A 91 32.55 9.66 16.65
N VAL A 92 32.83 8.68 17.49
CA VAL A 92 34.08 8.51 18.23
C VAL A 92 34.62 7.11 17.95
N SER A 93 35.94 6.92 17.83
CA SER A 93 36.46 5.56 17.71
C SER A 93 36.32 4.80 19.03
N THR A 94 36.14 3.49 18.96
CA THR A 94 35.95 2.63 20.14
C THR A 94 37.11 2.77 21.15
N GLU A 95 38.35 2.98 20.69
CA GLU A 95 39.52 3.18 21.56
C GLU A 95 39.50 4.52 22.31
N GLN A 96 38.76 5.50 21.78
CA GLN A 96 38.61 6.82 22.37
C GLN A 96 37.28 6.95 23.12
N ASN A 97 36.41 5.94 23.11
CA ASN A 97 35.11 6.01 23.77
C ASN A 97 35.24 5.66 25.26
N PRO A 98 35.12 6.63 26.19
CA PRO A 98 35.21 6.31 27.61
C PRO A 98 34.08 5.39 28.08
N ALA A 99 32.91 5.42 27.45
CA ALA A 99 31.75 4.59 27.83
C ALA A 99 32.06 3.08 27.84
N ASP A 100 33.01 2.63 27.01
CA ASP A 100 33.45 1.24 26.94
C ASP A 100 34.03 0.73 28.26
N HIS A 101 34.72 1.59 29.02
CA HIS A 101 35.29 1.22 30.32
C HIS A 101 34.24 0.93 31.39
N ALA A 102 33.00 1.40 31.19
CA ALA A 102 31.89 1.06 32.08
C ALA A 102 31.33 -0.35 31.84
N ILE A 103 31.54 -0.90 30.63
CA ILE A 103 30.99 -2.18 30.19
C ILE A 103 32.06 -3.27 30.21
N ARG A 104 33.31 -2.92 29.87
CA ARG A 104 34.48 -3.80 29.91
C ARG A 104 35.13 -3.68 31.29
N ALA A 105 35.08 -4.73 32.10
CA ALA A 105 35.63 -4.71 33.47
C ALA A 105 37.09 -4.23 33.48
N VAL A 106 37.34 -3.07 34.09
CA VAL A 106 38.69 -2.54 34.37
C VAL A 106 38.99 -2.71 35.85
N THR A 107 40.18 -3.21 36.19
CA THR A 107 40.64 -3.27 37.58
C THR A 107 40.70 -1.87 38.18
N ALA A 108 40.14 -1.67 39.38
CA ALA A 108 40.01 -0.35 40.01
C ALA A 108 41.33 0.47 40.04
N GLY A 109 42.47 -0.17 40.30
CA GLY A 109 43.77 0.50 40.33
C GLY A 109 44.27 1.02 38.97
N ARG A 110 43.73 0.52 37.86
CA ARG A 110 44.08 0.96 36.49
C ARG A 110 43.11 1.98 35.92
N LEU A 111 42.05 2.35 36.66
CA LEU A 111 41.02 3.27 36.16
C LEU A 111 41.60 4.67 35.87
N ASN A 112 42.57 5.12 36.68
CA ASN A 112 43.25 6.40 36.46
C ASN A 112 44.13 6.41 35.21
N ASP A 113 44.52 5.25 34.70
CA ASP A 113 45.33 5.11 33.49
C ASP A 113 44.48 5.16 32.20
N THR A 114 43.14 5.11 32.34
CA THR A 114 42.21 5.16 31.21
C THR A 114 41.67 6.56 30.95
N ASN A 115 40.90 6.71 29.86
CA ASN A 115 40.22 7.97 29.55
C ASN A 115 38.86 8.11 30.26
N TRP A 116 38.49 7.23 31.20
CA TRP A 116 37.18 7.26 31.86
C TRP A 116 36.92 8.58 32.61
N LEU A 117 37.91 9.04 33.39
CA LEU A 117 37.78 10.24 34.23
C LEU A 117 38.27 11.53 33.54
N SER A 118 39.24 11.41 32.63
CA SER A 118 39.85 12.54 31.92
C SER A 118 39.16 12.84 30.59
N GLY A 119 38.45 11.86 30.02
CA GLY A 119 37.87 11.97 28.69
C GLY A 119 38.92 11.90 27.57
N PRO A 120 38.47 11.92 26.31
CA PRO A 120 39.34 11.86 25.13
C PRO A 120 40.24 13.09 24.99
N LYS A 121 41.47 12.87 24.48
CA LYS A 121 42.46 13.94 24.29
C LYS A 121 41.98 15.08 23.39
N TYR A 122 41.16 14.78 22.39
CA TYR A 122 40.67 15.79 21.45
C TYR A 122 39.76 16.85 22.09
N LEU A 123 39.15 16.56 23.25
CA LEU A 123 38.33 17.55 23.98
C LEU A 123 39.15 18.70 24.57
N TYR A 124 40.46 18.49 24.77
CA TYR A 124 41.38 19.51 25.28
C TYR A 124 41.90 20.43 24.19
N THR A 125 41.78 20.01 22.92
CA THR A 125 42.23 20.79 21.77
C THR A 125 41.03 21.56 21.21
N PRO A 126 41.15 22.87 20.89
CA PRO A 126 40.13 23.55 20.10
C PRO A 126 40.11 22.91 18.70
N GLU A 127 39.18 22.00 18.46
CA GLU A 127 39.12 21.27 17.19
C GLU A 127 38.67 22.16 16.03
N THR A 128 39.53 22.24 15.02
CA THR A 128 39.17 22.49 13.61
C THR A 128 38.83 21.13 12.98
N SER A 129 37.67 20.55 13.28
CA SER A 129 37.23 19.30 12.62
C SER A 129 35.74 19.36 12.28
N THR A 130 35.51 19.60 10.99
CA THR A 130 34.26 19.42 10.27
C THR A 130 33.93 17.93 10.25
N SER A 131 33.30 17.38 11.28
CA SER A 131 32.72 16.04 11.18
C SER A 131 31.36 16.12 10.49
N GLU A 132 31.15 15.24 9.52
CA GLU A 132 29.88 15.08 8.81
C GLU A 132 28.76 14.85 9.84
N SER A 133 27.82 15.80 9.93
CA SER A 133 26.67 15.73 10.83
C SER A 133 25.61 14.71 10.38
N ILE A 134 25.79 14.12 9.20
CA ILE A 134 24.84 13.19 8.59
C ILE A 134 25.51 11.84 8.46
N HIS A 135 24.96 10.84 9.14
CA HIS A 135 25.42 9.46 9.07
C HIS A 135 24.44 8.61 8.26
N GLU A 136 24.94 7.93 7.24
CA GLU A 136 24.12 7.00 6.45
C GLU A 136 23.85 5.70 7.23
N LEU A 137 22.77 5.01 6.83
CA LEU A 137 22.46 3.69 7.36
C LEU A 137 23.49 2.66 6.85
N VAL A 138 24.05 1.88 7.78
CA VAL A 138 25.00 0.80 7.48
C VAL A 138 24.24 -0.43 6.98
N ASP A 139 24.54 -0.87 5.75
CA ASP A 139 23.89 -2.01 5.06
C ASP A 139 22.39 -2.16 5.36
N PRO A 140 21.54 -1.25 4.84
CA PRO A 140 20.12 -1.25 5.17
C PRO A 140 19.35 -2.47 4.68
N SER A 141 19.95 -3.27 3.80
CA SER A 141 19.40 -4.50 3.25
C SER A 141 19.55 -5.69 4.19
N ALA A 142 20.68 -5.76 4.92
CA ALA A 142 20.94 -6.84 5.88
C ALA A 142 20.35 -6.58 7.26
N ASP A 143 19.97 -5.34 7.55
CA ASP A 143 19.46 -4.94 8.86
C ASP A 143 18.02 -5.41 9.12
N SER A 144 17.89 -6.37 10.04
CA SER A 144 16.59 -6.92 10.48
C SER A 144 15.65 -5.91 11.16
N ASP A 145 16.16 -4.78 11.63
CA ASP A 145 15.38 -3.73 12.27
C ASP A 145 14.86 -2.67 11.28
N ILE A 146 15.23 -2.78 9.99
CA ILE A 146 14.77 -1.93 8.90
C ILE A 146 13.71 -2.68 8.09
N ARG A 147 12.58 -2.02 7.82
CA ARG A 147 11.54 -2.60 6.95
C ARG A 147 12.00 -2.59 5.51
N SER A 148 11.72 -3.67 4.79
CA SER A 148 11.95 -3.72 3.36
C SER A 148 11.19 -2.60 2.65
N LEU A 149 11.86 -1.98 1.68
CA LEU A 149 11.22 -0.99 0.83
C LEU A 149 10.27 -1.72 -0.12
N VAL A 150 8.96 -1.64 0.16
CA VAL A 150 7.94 -2.17 -0.75
C VAL A 150 7.65 -1.11 -1.80
N SER A 151 8.20 -1.28 -2.99
CA SER A 151 7.82 -0.47 -4.15
C SER A 151 6.49 -0.97 -4.69
N THR A 152 5.48 -0.11 -4.72
CA THR A 152 4.20 -0.38 -5.39
C THR A 152 4.12 0.44 -6.66
N LEU A 153 3.78 -0.19 -7.78
CA LEU A 153 3.49 0.51 -9.02
C LEU A 153 2.03 0.98 -9.01
N SER A 154 1.81 2.23 -9.40
CA SER A 154 0.46 2.75 -9.65
C SER A 154 0.08 2.45 -11.09
N THR A 155 -1.04 1.73 -11.28
CA THR A 155 -1.59 1.45 -12.61
C THR A 155 -2.66 2.48 -12.93
N THR A 156 -2.38 3.36 -13.89
CA THR A 156 -3.37 4.30 -14.44
C THR A 156 -4.14 3.63 -15.58
N THR A 157 -5.46 3.52 -15.46
CA THR A 157 -6.32 3.02 -16.55
C THR A 157 -6.73 4.15 -17.48
N THR A 158 -6.70 3.91 -18.79
CA THR A 158 -7.17 4.85 -19.82
C THR A 158 -8.69 4.82 -20.00
N SER A 159 -9.35 3.74 -19.58
CA SER A 159 -10.79 3.56 -19.68
C SER A 159 -11.41 3.21 -18.33
N LYS A 160 -12.61 3.76 -18.08
CA LYS A 160 -13.45 3.42 -16.92
C LYS A 160 -14.34 2.19 -17.17
N GLN A 161 -14.34 1.65 -18.39
CA GLN A 161 -15.22 0.54 -18.78
C GLN A 161 -14.56 -0.83 -18.51
N LEU A 162 -15.41 -1.81 -18.17
CA LEU A 162 -15.03 -3.20 -18.06
C LEU A 162 -14.95 -3.80 -19.48
N GLY A 163 -13.73 -3.92 -20.00
CA GLY A 163 -13.53 -4.44 -21.36
C GLY A 163 -14.06 -5.87 -21.57
N SER A 164 -14.89 -6.06 -22.59
CA SER A 164 -15.57 -7.31 -22.91
C SER A 164 -14.62 -8.42 -23.38
N GLN A 165 -13.40 -8.07 -23.82
CA GLN A 165 -12.34 -9.02 -24.15
C GLN A 165 -12.02 -9.97 -22.98
N ARG A 166 -12.28 -9.54 -21.74
CA ARG A 166 -12.10 -10.38 -20.54
C ARG A 166 -13.11 -11.51 -20.47
N PHE A 167 -14.29 -11.35 -21.06
CA PHE A 167 -15.35 -12.36 -21.09
C PHE A 167 -14.97 -13.53 -21.99
N ALA A 168 -14.01 -13.33 -22.90
CA ALA A 168 -13.57 -14.38 -23.81
C ALA A 168 -12.92 -15.59 -23.12
N ARG A 169 -12.47 -15.40 -21.87
CA ARG A 169 -11.83 -16.43 -21.04
C ARG A 169 -12.80 -17.43 -20.42
N PHE A 170 -14.11 -17.21 -20.54
CA PHE A 170 -15.13 -18.02 -19.91
C PHE A 170 -15.82 -18.95 -20.92
N SER A 171 -16.05 -20.20 -20.49
CA SER A 171 -16.66 -21.26 -21.31
C SER A 171 -18.16 -21.48 -21.04
N SER A 172 -18.71 -20.83 -20.01
CA SER A 172 -20.13 -20.89 -19.65
C SER A 172 -20.64 -19.57 -19.09
N TRP A 173 -21.92 -19.26 -19.30
CA TRP A 173 -22.59 -18.10 -18.72
C TRP A 173 -22.48 -18.08 -17.19
N LYS A 174 -22.77 -19.21 -16.52
CA LYS A 174 -22.71 -19.34 -15.06
C LYS A 174 -21.32 -18.96 -14.50
N SER A 175 -20.23 -19.38 -15.16
CA SER A 175 -18.87 -19.05 -14.70
C SER A 175 -18.54 -17.57 -14.85
N LEU A 176 -18.94 -16.97 -15.98
CA LEU A 176 -18.77 -15.54 -16.22
C LEU A 176 -19.57 -14.70 -15.21
N THR A 177 -20.85 -15.01 -15.00
CA THR A 177 -21.71 -14.32 -14.03
C THR A 177 -21.13 -14.40 -12.62
N ARG A 178 -20.68 -15.58 -12.17
CA ARG A 178 -20.02 -15.74 -10.85
C ARG A 178 -18.75 -14.90 -10.72
N ALA A 179 -17.94 -14.79 -11.77
CA ALA A 179 -16.74 -13.97 -11.73
C ALA A 179 -17.09 -12.48 -11.58
N ILE A 180 -18.12 -12.01 -12.29
CA ILE A 180 -18.60 -10.63 -12.15
C ILE A 180 -19.20 -10.37 -10.76
N ILE A 181 -19.98 -11.29 -10.20
CA ILE A 181 -20.49 -11.19 -8.81
C ILE A 181 -19.34 -10.99 -7.83
N ARG A 182 -18.28 -11.81 -7.94
CA ARG A 182 -17.09 -11.67 -7.09
C ARG A 182 -16.40 -10.31 -7.26
N LEU A 183 -16.31 -9.79 -8.48
CA LEU A 183 -15.73 -8.46 -8.74
C LEU A 183 -16.58 -7.34 -8.13
N ILE A 184 -17.91 -7.42 -8.23
CA ILE A 184 -18.83 -6.47 -7.57
C ILE A 184 -18.58 -6.49 -6.06
N HIS A 185 -18.53 -7.67 -5.45
CA HIS A 185 -18.30 -7.83 -4.02
C HIS A 185 -16.96 -7.22 -3.59
N ILE A 186 -15.87 -7.53 -4.30
CA ILE A 186 -14.54 -6.96 -4.04
C ILE A 186 -14.57 -5.43 -4.14
N ALA A 187 -15.18 -4.88 -5.20
CA ALA A 187 -15.28 -3.43 -5.38
C ALA A 187 -16.05 -2.77 -4.22
N CYS A 188 -17.14 -3.39 -3.77
CA CYS A 188 -17.92 -2.88 -2.65
C CYS A 188 -17.19 -2.96 -1.30
N LEU A 189 -16.34 -3.98 -1.07
CA LEU A 189 -15.48 -4.07 0.11
C LEU A 189 -14.45 -2.93 0.14
N PHE A 190 -13.78 -2.66 -0.99
CA PHE A 190 -12.82 -1.57 -1.08
C PHE A 190 -13.47 -0.20 -0.94
N ASN A 191 -14.70 -0.03 -1.44
CA ASN A 191 -15.46 1.21 -1.31
C ASN A 191 -16.16 1.37 0.06
N LYS A 192 -15.98 0.42 1.00
CA LYS A 192 -16.67 0.38 2.31
C LYS A 192 -18.19 0.50 2.23
N THR A 193 -18.78 0.17 1.09
CA THR A 193 -20.22 0.31 0.81
C THR A 193 -21.05 -0.87 1.29
N LEU A 194 -20.44 -2.02 1.61
CA LEU A 194 -21.15 -3.20 2.11
C LEU A 194 -21.06 -3.33 3.64
N LYS A 195 -22.23 -3.38 4.30
CA LYS A 195 -22.39 -3.99 5.63
C LYS A 195 -22.68 -5.48 5.41
N ASN A 196 -21.74 -6.37 5.73
CA ASN A 196 -21.89 -7.83 5.88
C ASN A 196 -23.12 -8.48 5.20
N SER A 197 -23.22 -8.44 3.87
CA SER A 197 -24.26 -9.16 3.13
C SER A 197 -23.73 -10.51 2.65
N PRO A 198 -24.53 -11.60 2.71
CA PRO A 198 -24.13 -12.91 2.23
C PRO A 198 -23.79 -12.90 0.73
N LEU A 199 -22.83 -13.77 0.36
CA LEU A 199 -22.05 -13.72 -0.88
C LEU A 199 -22.79 -14.05 -2.19
N PHE A 200 -24.11 -14.28 -2.17
CA PHE A 200 -24.89 -14.69 -3.34
C PHE A 200 -26.38 -14.38 -3.15
N ASN A 201 -26.86 -13.26 -3.67
CA ASN A 201 -28.30 -12.97 -3.79
C ASN A 201 -28.78 -13.03 -5.26
N PHE A 202 -30.07 -13.29 -5.49
CA PHE A 202 -30.67 -13.27 -6.85
C PHE A 202 -30.49 -11.90 -7.53
N GLU A 203 -30.56 -10.82 -6.75
CA GLU A 203 -30.32 -9.45 -7.20
C GLU A 203 -28.88 -9.26 -7.73
N GLU A 204 -27.88 -9.89 -7.10
CA GLU A 204 -26.48 -9.80 -7.55
C GLU A 204 -26.27 -10.52 -8.88
N SER A 205 -26.98 -11.63 -9.11
CA SER A 205 -26.93 -12.34 -10.39
C SER A 205 -27.55 -11.53 -11.53
N ASN A 206 -28.66 -10.85 -11.28
CA ASN A 206 -29.24 -9.92 -12.24
C ASN A 206 -28.28 -8.75 -12.51
N GLN A 207 -27.74 -8.12 -11.47
CA GLN A 207 -26.80 -7.01 -11.61
C GLN A 207 -25.54 -7.42 -12.41
N ALA A 208 -24.98 -8.60 -12.13
CA ALA A 208 -23.85 -9.12 -12.88
C ALA A 208 -24.19 -9.35 -14.36
N SER A 209 -25.36 -9.92 -14.63
CA SER A 209 -25.87 -10.12 -16.00
C SER A 209 -26.02 -8.78 -16.75
N HIS A 210 -26.58 -7.77 -16.08
CA HIS A 210 -26.71 -6.42 -16.62
C HIS A 210 -25.34 -5.79 -16.94
N ILE A 211 -24.34 -5.91 -16.06
CA ILE A 211 -22.99 -5.38 -16.28
C ILE A 211 -22.33 -6.04 -17.50
N ILE A 212 -22.43 -7.37 -17.63
CA ILE A 212 -21.87 -8.12 -18.75
C ILE A 212 -22.51 -7.64 -20.07
N ILE A 213 -23.84 -7.62 -20.11
CA ILE A 213 -24.60 -7.24 -21.29
C ILE A 213 -24.30 -5.78 -21.67
N ARG A 214 -24.26 -4.87 -20.70
CA ARG A 214 -23.96 -3.45 -20.94
C ARG A 214 -22.57 -3.28 -21.53
N ALA A 215 -21.55 -3.92 -20.98
CA ALA A 215 -20.17 -3.84 -21.48
C ALA A 215 -20.07 -4.29 -22.95
N VAL A 216 -20.69 -5.42 -23.30
CA VAL A 216 -20.69 -5.92 -24.69
C VAL A 216 -21.39 -4.96 -25.65
N LYS A 217 -22.54 -4.41 -25.24
CA LYS A 217 -23.31 -3.47 -26.09
C LYS A 217 -22.59 -2.14 -26.28
N GLU A 218 -22.05 -1.58 -25.21
CA GLU A 218 -21.30 -0.32 -25.27
C GLU A 218 -20.13 -0.42 -26.25
N GLU A 219 -19.49 -1.57 -26.35
CA GLU A 219 -18.42 -1.81 -27.33
C GLU A 219 -18.95 -2.04 -28.75
N ALA A 220 -19.96 -2.89 -28.91
CA ALA A 220 -20.44 -3.31 -30.24
C ALA A 220 -21.35 -2.28 -30.94
N TYR A 221 -22.11 -1.49 -30.18
CA TYR A 221 -23.14 -0.56 -30.66
C TYR A 221 -22.92 0.86 -30.14
N SER A 222 -21.66 1.25 -29.94
CA SER A 222 -21.29 2.55 -29.37
C SER A 222 -21.88 3.74 -30.14
N GLN A 223 -21.97 3.64 -31.47
CA GLN A 223 -22.52 4.69 -32.33
C GLN A 223 -24.04 4.75 -32.22
N GLU A 224 -24.71 3.60 -32.30
CA GLU A 224 -26.16 3.51 -32.17
C GLU A 224 -26.65 3.98 -30.80
N ILE A 225 -25.96 3.59 -29.73
CA ILE A 225 -26.27 4.04 -28.37
C ILE A 225 -26.20 5.57 -28.29
N LYS A 226 -25.16 6.20 -28.87
CA LYS A 226 -25.03 7.66 -28.91
C LYS A 226 -26.18 8.31 -29.69
N CYS A 227 -26.57 7.75 -30.84
CA CYS A 227 -27.70 8.27 -31.61
C CYS A 227 -29.00 8.20 -30.80
N VAL A 228 -29.29 7.04 -30.18
CA VAL A 228 -30.49 6.85 -29.36
C VAL A 228 -30.51 7.80 -28.15
N GLN A 229 -29.37 8.01 -27.48
CA GLN A 229 -29.25 8.95 -26.36
C GLN A 229 -29.50 10.41 -26.79
N LYS A 230 -29.14 10.77 -28.01
CA LYS A 230 -29.34 12.12 -28.57
C LYS A 230 -30.66 12.30 -29.31
N HIS A 231 -31.51 11.28 -29.35
CA HIS A 231 -32.73 11.24 -30.18
C HIS A 231 -32.45 11.49 -31.68
N GLU A 232 -31.28 11.04 -32.16
CA GLU A 232 -30.87 11.12 -33.56
C GLU A 232 -31.24 9.82 -34.32
N GLN A 233 -31.34 9.93 -35.64
CA GLN A 233 -31.59 8.77 -36.51
C GLN A 233 -30.37 7.84 -36.54
N ILE A 234 -30.61 6.54 -36.38
CA ILE A 234 -29.58 5.50 -36.45
C ILE A 234 -29.02 5.42 -37.88
N PRO A 235 -27.70 5.20 -38.05
CA PRO A 235 -27.08 5.06 -39.36
C PRO A 235 -27.81 4.05 -40.26
N LYS A 236 -27.99 4.40 -41.53
CA LYS A 236 -28.78 3.59 -42.49
C LYS A 236 -28.28 2.15 -42.65
N GLY A 237 -26.99 1.90 -42.42
CA GLY A 237 -26.35 0.58 -42.51
C GLY A 237 -26.31 -0.22 -41.21
N SER A 238 -26.82 0.31 -40.10
CA SER A 238 -26.82 -0.41 -38.82
C SER A 238 -27.83 -1.57 -38.84
N PRO A 239 -27.49 -2.75 -38.32
CA PRO A 239 -28.45 -3.86 -38.17
C PRO A 239 -29.60 -3.51 -37.23
N LEU A 240 -29.45 -2.48 -36.39
CA LEU A 240 -30.44 -2.10 -35.39
C LEU A 240 -31.50 -1.13 -35.93
N LYS A 241 -31.32 -0.55 -37.12
CA LYS A 241 -32.22 0.47 -37.67
C LYS A 241 -33.68 0.03 -37.73
N ASN A 242 -33.92 -1.21 -38.13
CA ASN A 242 -35.28 -1.75 -38.30
C ASN A 242 -35.90 -2.27 -36.99
N LEU A 243 -35.15 -2.21 -35.87
CA LEU A 243 -35.59 -2.72 -34.56
C LEU A 243 -36.16 -1.63 -33.65
N ASP A 244 -36.28 -0.39 -34.15
CA ASP A 244 -36.76 0.78 -33.41
C ASP A 244 -36.20 0.86 -31.98
N PRO A 245 -34.86 0.86 -31.81
CA PRO A 245 -34.26 0.57 -30.54
C PRO A 245 -34.31 1.77 -29.59
N PHE A 246 -34.53 1.50 -28.31
CA PHE A 246 -34.56 2.51 -27.26
C PHE A 246 -33.73 2.05 -26.05
N ILE A 247 -33.41 2.97 -25.14
CA ILE A 247 -32.68 2.67 -23.90
C ILE A 247 -33.68 2.62 -22.73
N ASP A 248 -33.67 1.53 -21.97
CA ASP A 248 -34.53 1.37 -20.79
C ASP A 248 -33.99 2.13 -19.55
N ALA A 249 -34.77 2.11 -18.46
CA ALA A 249 -34.38 2.73 -17.19
C ALA A 249 -33.10 2.12 -16.57
N LEU A 250 -32.67 0.93 -17.01
CA LEU A 250 -31.46 0.24 -16.58
C LEU A 250 -30.27 0.52 -17.52
N GLY A 251 -30.44 1.39 -18.52
CA GLY A 251 -29.41 1.76 -19.48
C GLY A 251 -29.14 0.70 -20.56
N LEU A 252 -30.04 -0.28 -20.74
CA LEU A 252 -29.90 -1.32 -21.75
C LEU A 252 -30.64 -0.96 -23.04
N LEU A 253 -29.97 -1.19 -24.18
CA LEU A 253 -30.57 -1.05 -25.51
C LEU A 253 -31.59 -2.18 -25.78
N ARG A 254 -32.85 -1.87 -26.00
CA ARG A 254 -33.93 -2.84 -26.25
C ARG A 254 -34.55 -2.64 -27.62
N VAL A 255 -35.18 -3.70 -28.13
CA VAL A 255 -36.02 -3.64 -29.33
C VAL A 255 -37.34 -2.95 -28.96
N GLY A 256 -37.74 -1.97 -29.77
CA GLY A 256 -39.03 -1.30 -29.67
C GLY A 256 -40.07 -1.84 -30.64
N GLY A 257 -41.18 -1.11 -30.79
CA GLY A 257 -42.16 -1.34 -31.85
C GLY A 257 -43.44 -2.08 -31.43
N ARG A 258 -43.88 -3.01 -32.29
CA ARG A 258 -45.30 -3.41 -32.45
C ARG A 258 -45.93 -4.14 -31.25
N LEU A 259 -45.12 -4.68 -30.34
CA LEU A 259 -45.59 -5.47 -29.19
C LEU A 259 -45.88 -4.62 -27.95
N HIS A 260 -45.78 -3.29 -28.03
CA HIS A 260 -46.09 -2.38 -26.91
C HIS A 260 -47.47 -2.67 -26.28
N ASN A 261 -48.50 -2.86 -27.11
CA ASN A 261 -49.88 -3.09 -26.67
C ASN A 261 -50.22 -4.57 -26.41
N ALA A 262 -49.28 -5.50 -26.57
CA ALA A 262 -49.54 -6.92 -26.35
C ALA A 262 -49.71 -7.24 -24.86
N ASN A 263 -50.50 -8.27 -24.51
CA ASN A 263 -50.62 -8.76 -23.15
C ASN A 263 -49.49 -9.75 -22.83
N LEU A 264 -48.26 -9.24 -22.76
CA LEU A 264 -47.02 -10.00 -22.54
C LEU A 264 -46.18 -9.37 -21.42
N VAL A 265 -45.19 -10.10 -20.90
CA VAL A 265 -44.26 -9.54 -19.91
C VAL A 265 -43.34 -8.53 -20.59
N GLN A 266 -42.90 -7.49 -19.88
CA GLN A 266 -42.10 -6.41 -20.45
C GLN A 266 -40.80 -6.89 -21.14
N SER A 267 -40.18 -7.95 -20.62
CA SER A 267 -39.00 -8.59 -21.23
C SER A 267 -39.29 -9.18 -22.61
N GLU A 268 -40.49 -9.73 -22.81
CA GLU A 268 -40.95 -10.30 -24.08
C GLU A 268 -41.41 -9.20 -25.05
N LYS A 269 -42.03 -8.13 -24.53
CA LYS A 269 -42.43 -6.97 -25.34
C LYS A 269 -41.23 -6.23 -25.92
N THR A 270 -40.19 -6.09 -25.09
CA THR A 270 -39.02 -5.24 -25.37
C THR A 270 -37.73 -6.01 -25.08
N PRO A 271 -37.38 -7.00 -25.92
CA PRO A 271 -36.22 -7.85 -25.67
C PRO A 271 -34.91 -7.05 -25.73
N VAL A 272 -33.93 -7.53 -24.97
CA VAL A 272 -32.60 -6.91 -24.85
C VAL A 272 -31.77 -7.22 -26.10
N ILE A 273 -31.23 -6.19 -26.77
CA ILE A 273 -30.41 -6.37 -27.99
C ILE A 273 -28.99 -6.83 -27.66
N ILE A 274 -28.56 -8.00 -28.12
CA ILE A 274 -27.18 -8.49 -27.91
C ILE A 274 -26.52 -8.72 -29.27
N PRO A 275 -25.22 -8.38 -29.45
CA PRO A 275 -24.54 -8.65 -30.72
C PRO A 275 -24.42 -10.14 -30.96
N GLY A 276 -25.14 -10.66 -31.95
CA GLY A 276 -25.28 -12.11 -32.18
C GLY A 276 -23.98 -12.84 -32.52
N LYS A 277 -22.94 -12.13 -33.01
CA LYS A 277 -21.61 -12.69 -33.28
C LYS A 277 -20.66 -12.64 -32.09
N HIS A 278 -21.07 -12.03 -30.97
CA HIS A 278 -20.22 -11.88 -29.80
C HIS A 278 -20.23 -13.16 -28.95
N GLN A 279 -19.10 -13.51 -28.34
CA GLN A 279 -18.99 -14.74 -27.52
C GLN A 279 -20.01 -14.80 -26.39
N VAL A 280 -20.38 -13.66 -25.80
CA VAL A 280 -21.43 -13.59 -24.77
C VAL A 280 -22.79 -14.07 -25.31
N ALA A 281 -23.14 -13.78 -26.57
CA ALA A 281 -24.35 -14.31 -27.18
C ALA A 281 -24.28 -15.84 -27.28
N THR A 282 -23.13 -16.39 -27.68
CA THR A 282 -22.90 -17.84 -27.70
C THR A 282 -23.03 -18.46 -26.32
N LEU A 283 -22.46 -17.82 -25.28
CA LEU A 283 -22.56 -18.32 -23.90
C LEU A 283 -24.00 -18.32 -23.38
N LEU A 284 -24.80 -17.30 -23.72
CA LEU A 284 -26.22 -17.22 -23.37
C LEU A 284 -27.03 -18.29 -24.09
N ILE A 285 -26.87 -18.43 -25.40
CA ILE A 285 -27.57 -19.46 -26.18
C ILE A 285 -27.22 -20.84 -25.64
N LYS A 286 -25.93 -21.11 -25.40
CA LYS A 286 -25.48 -22.38 -24.81
C LYS A 286 -26.08 -22.60 -23.42
N HIS A 287 -26.15 -21.56 -22.59
CA HIS A 287 -26.75 -21.66 -21.27
C HIS A 287 -28.23 -22.07 -21.32
N HIS A 288 -29.04 -21.41 -22.15
CA HIS A 288 -30.45 -21.76 -22.29
C HIS A 288 -30.63 -23.12 -22.97
N HIS A 289 -29.80 -23.45 -23.95
CA HIS A 289 -29.77 -24.77 -24.60
C HIS A 289 -29.51 -25.92 -23.61
N GLU A 290 -28.59 -25.72 -22.65
CA GLU A 290 -28.34 -26.66 -21.56
C GLU A 290 -29.50 -26.72 -20.55
N GLN A 291 -30.16 -25.59 -20.25
CA GLN A 291 -31.30 -25.56 -19.32
C GLN A 291 -32.50 -26.36 -19.83
N ILE A 292 -32.73 -26.38 -21.14
CA ILE A 292 -33.79 -27.19 -21.77
C ILE A 292 -33.35 -28.62 -22.11
N TYR A 293 -32.21 -29.09 -21.58
CA TYR A 293 -31.68 -30.43 -21.85
C TYR A 293 -31.49 -30.74 -23.34
N HIS A 294 -31.01 -29.77 -24.12
CA HIS A 294 -30.65 -29.96 -25.53
C HIS A 294 -31.82 -30.38 -26.45
N GLN A 295 -33.05 -30.00 -26.14
CA GLN A 295 -34.27 -30.32 -26.92
C GLN A 295 -34.32 -29.72 -28.36
N GLY A 296 -33.20 -29.20 -28.86
CA GLY A 296 -33.09 -28.69 -30.22
C GLY A 296 -33.34 -27.18 -30.35
N ARG A 297 -33.26 -26.70 -31.60
CA ARG A 297 -33.22 -25.27 -31.93
C ARG A 297 -34.49 -24.52 -31.53
N LEU A 298 -35.67 -25.04 -31.85
CA LEU A 298 -36.95 -24.37 -31.62
C LEU A 298 -37.17 -24.10 -30.12
N PHE A 299 -36.93 -25.10 -29.28
CA PHE A 299 -37.03 -24.96 -27.83
C PHE A 299 -35.97 -24.00 -27.27
N THR A 300 -34.75 -24.01 -27.84
CA THR A 300 -33.68 -23.09 -27.41
C THR A 300 -34.05 -21.64 -27.75
N GLU A 301 -34.56 -21.40 -28.97
CA GLU A 301 -35.04 -20.08 -29.38
C GLU A 301 -36.20 -19.61 -28.49
N GLY A 302 -37.11 -20.51 -28.11
CA GLY A 302 -38.19 -20.21 -27.18
C GLY A 302 -37.69 -19.86 -25.77
N ALA A 303 -36.67 -20.57 -25.27
CA ALA A 303 -36.12 -20.34 -23.94
C ALA A 303 -35.24 -19.08 -23.81
N VAL A 304 -34.75 -18.54 -24.93
CA VAL A 304 -33.94 -17.31 -24.98
C VAL A 304 -34.81 -16.04 -25.09
N ARG A 305 -36.02 -16.18 -25.63
CA ARG A 305 -36.99 -15.07 -25.78
C ARG A 305 -37.64 -14.73 -24.44
#